data_AF-A0A1A1XVG8-F1
#
_entry.id   AF-A0A1A1XVG8-F1
#
_cell.length_a   1.000
_cell.length_b   1.000
_cell.length_c   1.000
_cell.angle_alpha   90.00
_cell.angle_beta   90.00
_cell.angle_gamma   90.00
#
_symmetry.space_group_name_H-M   'P 1'
#
loop_
_entity.id
_entity.type
_entity.pdbx_description
1 polymer ?
#
loop_
_entity_poly.entity_id
_entity_poly.type
_entity_poly.pdbx_seq_one_letter_code
_entity_poly.pdbx_strand_id
1 'polypeptide(L)'
;MAARRSPWMNEQADLLMTLLDERHGLSLDEAPARDTISDHVDHIANVMRISRQAAKMYVTPEVISDMADRIAAAVAEHRERAGPPKLRIVE
;
A
#
# COMPACT_ATOMS: atom_id res chain seq x y z
N MET A 1 -2.51 6.34 26.16
CA MET A 1 -1.32 5.46 25.97
C MET A 1 -1.23 5.16 24.49
N ALA A 2 -0.33 5.82 23.74
CA ALA A 2 -0.15 5.52 22.33
C ALA A 2 0.27 4.05 22.19
N ALA A 3 -0.49 3.26 21.44
CA ALA A 3 -0.13 1.87 21.15
C ALA A 3 1.28 1.86 20.56
N ARG A 4 2.17 1.03 21.11
CA ARG A 4 3.56 0.91 20.66
C ARG A 4 3.53 0.52 19.17
N ARG A 5 3.88 1.46 18.28
CA ARG A 5 3.94 1.22 16.83
C ARG A 5 4.97 0.11 16.57
N SER A 6 4.62 -0.89 15.77
CA SER A 6 5.52 -1.99 15.41
C SER A 6 6.62 -1.46 14.48
N PRO A 7 7.92 -1.55 14.84
CA PRO A 7 9.01 -1.09 13.97
C PRO A 7 8.95 -1.71 12.57
N TRP A 8 8.75 -3.02 12.49
CA TRP A 8 8.55 -3.74 11.23
C TRP A 8 7.41 -3.17 10.36
N MET A 9 6.29 -2.76 10.97
CA MET A 9 5.17 -2.19 10.21
C MET A 9 5.52 -0.81 9.65
N ASN A 10 6.30 -0.02 10.39
CA ASN A 10 6.78 1.28 9.91
C ASN A 10 7.69 1.07 8.70
N GLU A 11 8.65 0.16 8.80
CA GLU A 11 9.60 -0.14 7.70
C GLU A 11 8.88 -0.58 6.41
N GLN A 12 7.87 -1.45 6.52
CA GLN A 12 7.10 -1.89 5.34
C GLN A 12 6.21 -0.78 4.77
N ALA A 13 5.59 0.04 5.63
CA ALA A 13 4.78 1.17 5.19
C ALA A 13 5.62 2.25 4.50
N ASP A 14 6.78 2.59 5.08
CA ASP A 14 7.73 3.54 4.51
C ASP A 14 8.22 3.03 3.14
N LEU A 15 8.57 1.75 3.03
CA LEU A 15 8.97 1.15 1.75
C LEU A 15 7.85 1.24 0.69
N LEU A 16 6.61 0.94 1.06
CA LEU A 16 5.48 1.05 0.14
C LEU A 16 5.28 2.49 -0.33
N MET A 17 5.31 3.45 0.59
CA MET A 17 5.17 4.88 0.28
C MET A 17 6.29 5.35 -0.66
N THR A 18 7.55 4.99 -0.37
CA THR A 18 8.69 5.33 -1.24
C THR A 18 8.53 4.74 -2.63
N LEU A 19 8.14 3.47 -2.76
CA LEU A 19 7.96 2.84 -4.07
C LEU A 19 6.80 3.46 -4.87
N LEU A 20 5.71 3.83 -4.21
CA LEU A 20 4.60 4.54 -4.86
C LEU A 20 5.02 5.92 -5.36
N ASP A 21 5.80 6.66 -4.56
CA ASP A 21 6.25 8.00 -4.93
C ASP A 21 7.32 7.95 -6.04
N GLU A 22 8.42 7.23 -5.81
CA GLU A 22 9.58 7.23 -6.70
C GLU A 22 9.30 6.58 -8.06
N ARG A 23 8.49 5.52 -8.10
CA ARG A 23 8.25 4.77 -9.36
C ARG A 23 7.01 5.25 -10.10
N HIS A 24 5.99 5.71 -9.37
CA HIS A 24 4.66 5.97 -9.94
C HIS A 24 4.17 7.41 -9.73
N GLY A 25 4.92 8.24 -9.00
CA GLY A 25 4.52 9.61 -8.67
C GLY A 25 3.24 9.67 -7.84
N LEU A 26 3.00 8.64 -7.02
CA LEU A 26 1.81 8.53 -6.17
C LEU A 26 2.19 8.74 -4.71
N SER A 27 1.60 9.76 -4.09
CA SER A 27 1.72 10.00 -2.66
C SER A 27 0.61 9.27 -1.90
N LEU A 28 1.00 8.60 -0.81
CA LEU A 28 0.09 7.88 0.08
C LEU A 28 0.44 8.22 1.54
N ASP A 29 -0.57 8.49 2.36
CA ASP A 29 -0.38 8.75 3.77
C ASP A 29 0.03 7.47 4.54
N GLU A 30 0.75 7.64 5.66
CA GLU A 30 1.26 6.53 6.48
C GLU A 30 0.14 5.58 6.94
N ALA A 31 -1.01 6.11 7.36
CA ALA A 31 -2.09 5.29 7.91
C ALA A 31 -2.67 4.30 6.87
N PRO A 32 -3.12 4.74 5.67
CA PRO A 32 -3.53 3.83 4.60
C PRO A 32 -2.45 2.84 4.15
N ALA A 33 -1.17 3.25 4.14
CA ALA A 33 -0.07 2.34 3.82
C ALA A 33 0.01 1.20 4.85
N ARG A 34 -0.04 1.53 6.14
CA ARG A 34 -0.04 0.53 7.23
C ARG A 34 -1.25 -0.39 7.18
N ASP A 35 -2.43 0.15 6.89
CA ASP A 35 -3.65 -0.64 6.77
C ASP A 35 -3.53 -1.63 5.61
N THR A 36 -3.03 -1.19 4.46
CA THR A 36 -2.79 -2.05 3.29
C THR A 36 -1.84 -3.21 3.62
N ILE A 37 -0.72 -2.93 4.30
CA ILE A 37 0.21 -3.98 4.73
C ILE A 37 -0.43 -4.90 5.78
N SER A 38 -1.18 -4.33 6.72
CA SER A 38 -1.87 -5.08 7.77
C SER A 38 -2.86 -6.08 7.20
N ASP A 39 -3.69 -5.64 6.26
CA ASP A 39 -4.68 -6.46 5.56
C ASP A 39 -4.01 -7.57 4.75
N HIS A 40 -2.88 -7.26 4.09
CA HIS A 40 -2.12 -8.27 3.35
C HIS A 40 -1.54 -9.35 4.26
N VAL A 41 -1.00 -8.97 5.42
CA VAL A 41 -0.50 -9.92 6.43
C VAL A 41 -1.64 -10.81 6.94
N ASP A 42 -2.81 -10.23 7.23
CA ASP A 42 -3.98 -10.97 7.70
C ASP A 42 -4.52 -11.91 6.62
N HIS A 43 -4.46 -11.48 5.35
CA HIS A 43 -4.79 -12.31 4.21
C HIS A 43 -3.86 -13.53 4.10
N ILE A 44 -2.53 -13.33 4.15
CA ILE A 44 -1.56 -14.43 4.12
C ILE A 44 -1.79 -15.39 5.28
N ALA A 45 -1.95 -14.86 6.50
CA ALA A 45 -2.19 -15.67 7.70
C ALA A 45 -3.44 -16.55 7.53
N ASN A 46 -4.52 -15.99 6.98
CA ASN A 46 -5.76 -16.70 6.74
C ASN A 46 -5.64 -17.77 5.65
N VAL A 47 -5.06 -17.43 4.49
CA VAL A 47 -4.92 -18.36 3.35
C VAL A 47 -4.00 -19.53 3.71
N MET A 48 -2.87 -19.25 4.37
CA MET A 48 -1.90 -20.28 4.74
C MET A 48 -2.23 -21.00 6.06
N ARG A 49 -3.25 -20.55 6.79
CA ARG A 49 -3.63 -21.07 8.12
C ARG A 49 -2.48 -21.02 9.13
N ILE A 50 -1.73 -19.92 9.12
CA ILE A 50 -0.60 -19.68 10.03
C ILE A 50 -0.87 -18.48 10.95
N SER A 51 -0.05 -18.31 11.97
CA SER A 51 -0.14 -17.13 12.84
C SER A 51 0.22 -15.85 12.07
N ARG A 52 -0.34 -14.72 12.49
CA ARG A 52 -0.01 -13.40 11.95
C ARG A 52 1.48 -13.09 12.03
N GLN A 53 2.15 -13.55 13.09
CA GLN A 53 3.58 -13.36 13.26
C GLN A 53 4.39 -14.18 12.25
N ALA A 54 3.98 -15.40 11.93
CA ALA A 54 4.61 -16.22 10.90
C ALA A 54 4.37 -15.66 9.49
N ALA A 55 3.19 -15.09 9.23
CA ALA A 55 2.85 -14.48 7.95
C ALA A 55 3.79 -13.33 7.53
N LYS A 56 4.34 -12.58 8.49
CA LYS A 56 5.30 -11.51 8.22
C LYS A 56 6.52 -11.95 7.41
N MET A 57 6.94 -13.22 7.55
CA MET A 57 8.09 -13.77 6.83
C MET A 57 7.86 -13.87 5.31
N TYR A 58 6.61 -13.79 4.87
CA TYR A 58 6.22 -13.84 3.46
C TYR A 58 5.98 -12.46 2.84
N VAL A 59 6.07 -11.40 3.64
CA VAL A 59 6.00 -10.01 3.15
C VAL A 59 7.42 -9.54 2.90
N THR A 60 7.95 -9.91 1.73
CA THR A 60 9.31 -9.55 1.31
C THR A 60 9.31 -8.20 0.58
N PRO A 61 10.47 -7.55 0.38
CA PRO A 61 10.55 -6.31 -0.39
C PRO A 61 9.95 -6.43 -1.80
N GLU A 62 10.09 -7.58 -2.45
CA GLU A 62 9.50 -7.86 -3.76
C GLU A 62 7.97 -7.88 -3.69
N VAL A 63 7.38 -8.42 -2.62
CA VAL A 63 5.93 -8.37 -2.40
C VAL A 63 5.44 -6.94 -2.22
N ILE A 64 6.21 -6.09 -1.52
CA ILE A 64 5.87 -4.66 -1.39
C ILE A 64 5.98 -3.94 -2.74
N SER A 65 7.01 -4.27 -3.53
CA SER A 65 7.17 -3.77 -4.90
C SER A 65 5.99 -4.14 -5.80
N ASP A 66 5.59 -5.40 -5.81
CA ASP A 66 4.43 -5.87 -6.57
C ASP A 66 3.12 -5.21 -6.08
N MET A 67 3.01 -4.96 -4.78
CA MET A 67 1.87 -4.26 -4.20
C MET A 67 1.80 -2.81 -4.71
N ALA A 68 2.92 -2.08 -4.73
CA ALA A 68 2.99 -0.73 -5.29
C ALA A 68 2.54 -0.71 -6.76
N ASP A 69 2.97 -1.69 -7.55
CA ASP A 69 2.58 -1.82 -8.96
C ASP A 69 1.09 -2.06 -9.15
N ARG A 70 0.51 -2.94 -8.34
CA ARG A 70 -0.94 -3.21 -8.39
C ARG A 70 -1.76 -1.99 -7.99
N ILE A 71 -1.34 -1.26 -6.96
CA ILE A 71 -2.00 -0.02 -6.54
C ILE A 71 -1.92 1.02 -7.66
N ALA A 72 -0.74 1.23 -8.26
CA ALA A 72 -0.55 2.19 -9.33
C ALA A 72 -1.40 1.84 -10.57
N ALA A 73 -1.45 0.57 -10.96
CA ALA A 73 -2.30 0.09 -12.04
C ALA A 73 -3.80 0.34 -11.75
N ALA A 74 -4.27 0.05 -10.54
CA ALA A 74 -5.65 0.31 -10.14
C ALA A 74 -5.99 1.80 -10.15
N VAL A 75 -5.07 2.67 -9.72
CA VAL A 75 -5.23 4.13 -9.77
C VAL A 75 -5.30 4.62 -11.22
N ALA A 76 -4.44 4.11 -12.10
CA ALA A 76 -4.47 4.46 -13.53
C ALA A 76 -5.81 4.06 -14.17
N GLU A 77 -6.26 2.82 -13.95
CA GLU A 77 -7.55 2.33 -14.44
C GLU A 77 -8.73 3.15 -13.89
N HIS A 78 -8.66 3.60 -12.63
CA HIS A 78 -9.67 4.48 -12.05
C HIS A 78 -9.68 5.86 -12.72
N ARG A 79 -8.51 6.45 -12.98
CA ARG A 79 -8.38 7.75 -13.66
C ARG A 79 -8.90 7.70 -15.10
N GLU A 80 -8.62 6.62 -15.83
CA GLU A 80 -9.14 6.42 -17.18
C GLU A 80 -10.67 6.34 -17.21
N ARG A 81 -11.28 5.62 -16.25
CA ARG A 81 -12.74 5.51 -16.13
C ARG A 81 -13.42 6.82 -15.73
N ALA A 82 -12.75 7.67 -14.95
CA ALA A 82 -13.30 8.96 -14.51
C ALA A 82 -13.40 9.99 -15.66
N GLY A 83 -12.73 9.75 -16.79
CA GLY A 83 -12.64 10.70 -17.90
C GLY A 83 -11.75 11.91 -17.59
N PRO A 84 -11.40 12.74 -18.59
CA PRO A 84 -10.57 13.92 -18.36
C PRO A 84 -11.27 14.88 -17.40
N PRO A 85 -10.53 15.55 -16.49
CA PRO A 85 -11.11 16.51 -15.57
C PRO A 85 -11.88 17.58 -16.34
N LYS A 86 -13.14 17.84 -15.96
CA LYS A 86 -13.93 18.93 -16.54
C LYS A 86 -13.23 20.25 -16.17
N LEU A 87 -12.46 20.80 -17.11
CA LEU A 87 -11.84 22.11 -16.95
C LEU A 87 -12.95 23.13 -16.70
N ARG A 88 -12.93 23.75 -15.52
CA ARG A 88 -13.79 24.87 -15.20
C ARG A 88 -13.04 26.15 -15.56
N ILE A 89 -13.53 26.88 -16.56
CA ILE A 89 -13.04 28.23 -16.87
C ILE A 89 -13.41 29.12 -15.68
N VAL A 90 -12.43 29.82 -15.12
CA VAL A 90 -12.62 30.82 -14.07
C VAL A 90 -12.45 32.18 -14.76
N GLU A 91 -13.54 32.95 -14.84
CA GLU A 91 -13.53 34.35 -15.29
C GLU A 91 -12.99 35.27 -14.20
#